data_AF-A0A2V2GRK2-F1
#
_entry.id   AF-A0A2V2GRK2-F1
#
_cell.length_a   1.000
_cell.length_b   1.000
_cell.length_c   1.000
_cell.angle_alpha   90.00
_cell.angle_beta   90.00
_cell.angle_gamma   90.00
#
_symmetry.space_group_name_H-M   'P 1'
#
loop_
_entity.id
_entity.type
_entity.pdbx_description
1 polymer ?
#
loop_
_entity_poly.entity_id
_entity_poly.type
_entity_poly.pdbx_seq_one_letter_code
_entity_poly.pdbx_strand_id
1 'polypeptide(L)'
;MNLTRSKKKDLLYVAVAAFFFLTACVLQTVDDYISDWSVKKTIALLTQYIFFGLLAYWTASVISRISDKSICSGIIVAIALMGVILFVRLLKYHVFYEETATRYLWYSYYIPQCIAPVVLLLTILGMGRQEGRPLSKGWYMLFLPAAMLIILVFTNDLHEQVFSFAEGLEYSNKIYKWEWGYYLILSWMVGLYLSIGVLLYVKCRISWCRKKAWIPLVYAKLTPQCQINLVLINITM
;
A
#
# COMPACT_ATOMS: atom_id res chain seq x y z
N MET A 1 35.74 -0.83 -10.63
CA MET A 1 34.93 0.32 -11.10
C MET A 1 34.54 1.16 -9.88
N ASN A 2 35.24 2.28 -9.63
CA ASN A 2 35.04 3.09 -8.42
C ASN A 2 33.76 3.93 -8.52
N LEU A 3 32.80 3.71 -7.60
CA LEU A 3 31.58 4.50 -7.48
C LEU A 3 31.90 5.93 -7.02
N THR A 4 31.30 6.92 -7.67
CA THR A 4 31.41 8.33 -7.29
C THR A 4 30.83 8.58 -5.88
N ARG A 5 31.34 9.59 -5.16
CA ARG A 5 30.96 9.90 -3.76
C ARG A 5 29.45 10.11 -3.57
N SER A 6 28.75 10.66 -4.57
CA SER A 6 27.29 10.81 -4.56
C SER A 6 26.57 9.46 -4.69
N LYS A 7 26.98 8.59 -5.62
CA LYS A 7 26.39 7.25 -5.77
C LYS A 7 26.59 6.37 -4.52
N LYS A 8 27.70 6.55 -3.80
CA LYS A 8 27.94 5.87 -2.51
C LYS A 8 26.95 6.31 -1.43
N LYS A 9 26.60 7.59 -1.37
CA LYS A 9 25.58 8.11 -0.44
C LYS A 9 24.18 7.60 -0.79
N ASP A 10 23.81 7.63 -2.07
CA ASP A 10 22.52 7.08 -2.53
C ASP A 10 22.39 5.59 -2.22
N LEU A 11 23.45 4.82 -2.43
CA LEU A 11 23.50 3.39 -2.07
C LEU A 11 23.39 3.17 -0.56
N LEU A 12 24.07 3.99 0.25
CA LEU A 12 23.97 3.93 1.71
C LEU A 12 22.55 4.18 2.19
N TYR A 13 21.87 5.20 1.65
CA TYR A 13 20.49 5.51 1.99
C TYR A 13 19.53 4.36 1.67
N VAL A 14 19.68 3.76 0.49
CA VAL A 14 18.88 2.57 0.10
C VAL A 14 19.19 1.39 1.01
N ALA A 15 20.46 1.16 1.35
CA ALA A 15 20.85 0.07 2.25
C ALA A 15 20.29 0.26 3.67
N VAL A 16 20.28 1.49 4.19
CA VAL A 16 19.69 1.82 5.49
C VAL A 16 18.17 1.61 5.48
N ALA A 17 17.48 2.08 4.44
CA ALA A 17 16.04 1.84 4.30
C ALA A 17 15.72 0.34 4.19
N ALA A 18 16.50 -0.42 3.42
CA ALA A 18 16.36 -1.87 3.31
C ALA A 18 16.62 -2.57 4.64
N PHE A 19 17.63 -2.15 5.41
CA PHE A 19 17.90 -2.67 6.75
C PHE A 19 16.72 -2.44 7.69
N PHE A 20 16.17 -1.23 7.75
CA PHE A 20 14.99 -0.95 8.58
C PHE A 20 13.76 -1.73 8.14
N PHE A 21 13.56 -1.89 6.83
CA PHE A 21 12.46 -2.69 6.28
C PHE A 21 12.60 -4.16 6.67
N LEU A 22 13.78 -4.76 6.48
CA LEU A 22 14.06 -6.13 6.88
C LEU A 22 13.92 -6.32 8.39
N THR A 23 14.39 -5.36 9.19
CA THR A 23 14.23 -5.35 10.64
C THR A 23 12.75 -5.35 11.03
N ALA A 24 11.94 -4.50 10.41
CA ALA A 24 10.49 -4.47 10.64
C ALA A 24 9.81 -5.80 10.28
N CYS A 25 10.22 -6.44 9.17
CA CYS A 25 9.72 -7.78 8.80
C CYS A 25 10.10 -8.85 9.82
N VAL A 26 11.34 -8.85 10.29
CA VAL A 26 11.82 -9.79 11.32
C VAL A 26 11.06 -9.57 12.63
N LEU A 27 10.93 -8.32 13.07
CA LEU A 27 10.17 -7.98 14.28
C LEU A 27 8.71 -8.45 14.19
N GLN A 28 8.06 -8.28 13.04
CA GLN A 28 6.71 -8.80 12.80
C GLN A 28 6.63 -10.32 12.87
N THR A 29 7.65 -11.02 12.37
CA THR A 29 7.68 -12.49 12.39
C THR A 29 7.93 -13.02 13.80
N VAL A 30 8.80 -12.34 14.57
CA VAL A 30 9.15 -12.71 15.94
C VAL A 30 8.01 -12.40 16.92
N ASP A 31 7.17 -11.41 16.64
CA ASP A 31 5.99 -11.04 17.43
C ASP A 31 5.02 -12.23 17.67
N ASP A 32 4.95 -13.16 16.72
CA ASP A 32 4.10 -14.35 16.80
C ASP A 32 4.65 -15.43 17.77
N TYR A 33 5.93 -15.39 18.12
CA TYR A 33 6.59 -16.38 18.98
C TYR A 33 6.79 -15.92 20.42
N ILE A 34 6.52 -14.65 20.73
CA ILE A 34 6.71 -14.08 22.07
C ILE A 34 5.42 -14.19 22.88
N SER A 35 5.52 -14.86 24.04
CA SER A 35 4.40 -15.05 24.96
C SER A 35 4.17 -13.86 25.91
N ASP A 36 5.20 -13.04 26.16
CA ASP A 36 5.08 -11.88 27.04
C ASP A 36 4.35 -10.71 26.35
N TRP A 37 3.20 -10.33 26.90
CA TRP A 37 2.34 -9.28 26.37
C TRP A 37 3.01 -7.90 26.29
N SER A 38 3.85 -7.55 27.27
CA SER A 38 4.53 -6.25 27.31
C SER A 38 5.61 -6.16 26.25
N VAL A 39 6.34 -7.25 26.04
CA VAL A 39 7.37 -7.35 25.00
C VAL A 39 6.72 -7.34 23.62
N LYS A 40 5.65 -8.11 23.43
CA LYS A 40 4.85 -8.14 22.19
C LYS A 40 4.34 -6.74 21.79
N LYS A 41 3.69 -6.04 22.72
CA LYS A 41 3.17 -4.69 22.47
C LYS A 41 4.28 -3.71 22.10
N THR A 42 5.42 -3.78 22.78
CA THR A 42 6.60 -2.95 22.48
C THR A 42 7.14 -3.20 21.08
N ILE A 43 7.29 -4.47 20.68
CA ILE A 43 7.78 -4.87 19.35
C ILE A 43 6.82 -4.42 18.25
N ALA A 44 5.52 -4.60 18.44
CA ALA A 44 4.50 -4.17 17.50
C ALA A 44 4.50 -2.64 17.30
N LEU A 45 4.57 -1.86 18.38
CA LEU A 45 4.68 -0.39 18.32
C LEU A 45 5.98 0.06 17.66
N LEU A 46 7.12 -0.53 18.02
CA LEU A 46 8.41 -0.23 17.42
C LEU A 46 8.38 -0.46 15.90
N THR A 47 7.82 -1.60 15.48
CA THR A 47 7.63 -1.94 14.08
C THR A 47 6.78 -0.90 13.35
N GLN A 48 5.72 -0.43 14.00
CA GLN A 48 4.85 0.60 13.44
C GLN A 48 5.55 1.96 13.28
N TYR A 49 6.34 2.38 14.27
CA TYR A 49 7.16 3.59 14.16
C TYR A 49 8.19 3.48 13.04
N ILE A 50 8.79 2.31 12.82
CA ILE A 50 9.70 2.08 11.69
C ILE A 50 8.96 2.30 10.36
N PHE A 51 7.73 1.79 10.20
CA PHE A 51 6.95 2.02 8.99
C PHE A 51 6.60 3.49 8.75
N PHE A 52 6.20 4.23 9.80
CA PHE A 52 5.99 5.67 9.68
C PHE A 52 7.27 6.42 9.30
N GLY A 53 8.40 6.05 9.90
CA GLY A 53 9.72 6.63 9.57
C GLY A 53 10.14 6.35 8.12
N LEU A 54 9.94 5.12 7.64
CA LEU A 54 10.20 4.75 6.25
C LEU A 54 9.30 5.52 5.28
N LEU A 55 8.01 5.66 5.60
CA LEU A 55 7.07 6.43 4.79
C LEU A 55 7.48 7.91 4.74
N ALA A 56 7.84 8.51 5.87
CA ALA A 56 8.31 9.90 5.94
C ALA A 56 9.62 10.11 5.16
N TYR A 57 10.58 9.22 5.33
CA TYR A 57 11.84 9.23 4.60
C TYR A 57 11.61 9.14 3.09
N TRP A 58 10.78 8.19 2.66
CA TRP A 58 10.46 8.00 1.25
C TRP A 58 9.71 9.21 0.68
N THR A 59 8.78 9.79 1.44
CA THR A 59 8.07 11.04 1.07
C THR A 59 9.05 12.17 0.79
N ALA A 60 10.00 12.42 1.69
CA ALA A 60 11.04 13.43 1.49
C ALA A 60 11.93 13.13 0.27
N SER A 61 12.26 11.85 0.05
CA SER A 61 13.00 11.42 -1.14
C SER A 61 12.22 11.61 -2.44
N VAL A 62 10.90 11.45 -2.44
CA VAL A 62 10.05 11.61 -3.63
C VAL A 62 9.92 13.10 -3.97
N ILE A 63 9.59 13.93 -2.99
CA ILE A 63 9.41 15.38 -3.17
C ILE A 63 10.69 16.04 -3.70
N SER A 64 11.87 15.58 -3.25
CA SER A 64 13.15 16.10 -3.72
C SER A 64 13.55 15.67 -5.13
N ARG A 65 12.99 14.58 -5.66
CA ARG A 65 13.36 14.00 -6.98
C ARG A 65 12.38 14.36 -8.10
N ILE A 66 11.14 14.70 -7.78
CA ILE A 66 10.09 14.94 -8.77
C ILE A 66 9.85 16.44 -8.92
N SER A 67 10.29 16.99 -10.05
CA SER A 67 10.13 18.42 -10.36
C SER A 67 8.73 18.78 -10.88
N ASP A 68 8.03 17.82 -11.49
CA ASP A 68 6.66 18.03 -12.01
C ASP A 68 5.65 18.06 -10.85
N LYS A 69 5.03 19.23 -10.64
CA LYS A 69 4.07 19.45 -9.55
C LYS A 69 2.80 18.60 -9.67
N SER A 70 2.34 18.31 -10.88
CA SER A 70 1.13 17.50 -11.09
C SER A 70 1.40 16.04 -10.72
N ILE A 71 2.56 15.52 -11.12
CA ILE A 71 2.99 14.15 -10.77
C ILE A 71 3.26 14.06 -9.27
N CYS A 72 3.96 15.04 -8.71
CA CYS A 72 4.28 15.08 -7.28
C CYS A 72 3.02 15.12 -6.43
N SER A 73 2.03 15.95 -6.78
CA SER A 73 0.74 16.03 -6.07
C SER A 73 0.01 14.68 -6.03
N GLY A 74 -0.09 13.99 -7.17
CA GLY A 74 -0.72 12.68 -7.23
C GLY A 74 -0.01 11.61 -6.37
N ILE A 75 1.32 11.61 -6.36
CA ILE A 75 2.10 10.70 -5.52
C ILE A 75 1.97 11.06 -4.03
N ILE A 76 1.91 12.34 -3.68
CA ILE A 76 1.66 12.79 -2.30
C ILE A 76 0.29 12.30 -1.81
N VAL A 77 -0.74 12.35 -2.65
CA VAL A 77 -2.07 11.80 -2.30
C VAL A 77 -1.97 10.28 -2.06
N ALA A 78 -1.26 9.54 -2.91
CA ALA A 78 -1.04 8.10 -2.71
C ALA A 78 -0.27 7.81 -1.41
N ILE A 79 0.75 8.62 -1.09
CA ILE A 79 1.48 8.59 0.19
C ILE A 79 0.56 8.83 1.38
N ALA A 80 -0.31 9.83 1.29
CA ALA A 80 -1.26 10.14 2.35
C ALA A 80 -2.21 8.95 2.58
N LEU A 81 -2.70 8.30 1.52
CA LEU A 81 -3.53 7.09 1.61
C LEU A 81 -2.79 5.92 2.27
N MET A 82 -1.50 5.73 1.98
CA MET A 82 -0.67 4.76 2.73
C MET A 82 -0.53 5.12 4.20
N GLY A 83 -0.37 6.41 4.51
CA GLY A 83 -0.36 6.92 5.88
C GLY A 83 -1.66 6.61 6.61
N VAL A 84 -2.81 6.75 5.95
CA VAL A 84 -4.12 6.35 6.49
C VAL A 84 -4.15 4.87 6.84
N ILE A 85 -3.56 3.99 6.01
CA ILE A 85 -3.48 2.55 6.32
C ILE A 85 -2.66 2.29 7.58
N LEU A 86 -1.49 2.93 7.69
CA LEU A 86 -0.66 2.81 8.89
C LEU A 86 -1.38 3.36 10.12
N PHE A 87 -2.15 4.43 9.97
CA PHE A 87 -2.93 5.00 11.06
C PHE A 87 -4.08 4.08 11.49
N VAL A 88 -4.88 3.56 10.55
CA VAL A 88 -5.94 2.58 10.82
C VAL A 88 -5.37 1.33 11.49
N ARG A 89 -4.16 0.89 11.08
CA ARG A 89 -3.44 -0.19 11.73
C ARG A 89 -3.12 0.09 13.19
N LEU A 90 -2.68 1.31 13.50
CA LEU A 90 -2.39 1.73 14.87
C LEU A 90 -3.65 1.62 15.72
N LEU A 91 -4.75 2.14 15.20
CA LEU A 91 -6.04 2.12 15.89
C LEU A 91 -6.51 0.69 16.12
N LYS A 92 -6.48 -0.16 15.08
CA LYS A 92 -6.97 -1.54 15.12
C LYS A 92 -6.24 -2.40 16.15
N TYR A 93 -4.91 -2.29 16.23
CA TYR A 93 -4.11 -3.20 17.06
C TYR A 93 -3.72 -2.64 18.43
N HIS A 94 -3.83 -1.33 18.66
CA HIS A 94 -3.33 -0.71 19.89
C HIS A 94 -4.33 0.17 20.64
N VAL A 95 -5.40 0.61 20.00
CA VAL A 95 -6.37 1.55 20.60
C VAL A 95 -7.71 0.88 20.87
N PHE A 96 -8.27 0.17 19.89
CA PHE A 96 -9.57 -0.46 20.01
C PHE A 96 -9.44 -1.97 20.27
N TYR A 97 -10.26 -2.47 21.20
CA TYR A 97 -10.34 -3.90 21.56
C TYR A 97 -11.73 -4.49 21.35
N GLU A 98 -12.73 -3.63 21.07
CA GLU A 98 -14.09 -4.06 20.75
C GLU A 98 -14.13 -4.72 19.37
N GLU A 99 -14.80 -5.86 19.26
CA GLU A 99 -14.82 -6.66 18.04
C GLU A 99 -15.48 -5.92 16.86
N THR A 100 -16.56 -5.19 17.12
CA THR A 100 -17.26 -4.36 16.14
C THR A 100 -16.35 -3.24 15.61
N ALA A 101 -15.71 -2.48 16.51
CA ALA A 101 -14.79 -1.40 16.12
C ALA A 101 -13.60 -1.95 15.30
N THR A 102 -13.05 -3.09 15.73
CA THR A 102 -11.95 -3.78 15.04
C THR A 102 -12.34 -4.23 13.63
N ARG A 103 -13.59 -4.67 13.44
CA ARG A 103 -14.14 -5.06 12.14
C ARG A 103 -14.31 -3.87 11.20
N TYR A 104 -14.88 -2.76 11.65
CA TYR A 104 -15.00 -1.56 10.82
C TYR A 104 -13.65 -0.91 10.50
N LEU A 105 -12.68 -0.99 11.42
CA LEU A 105 -11.29 -0.61 11.13
C LEU A 105 -10.66 -1.54 10.08
N TRP A 106 -11.02 -2.83 10.08
CA TRP A 106 -10.61 -3.75 9.03
C TRP A 106 -11.25 -3.41 7.67
N TYR A 107 -12.54 -3.10 7.62
CA TYR A 107 -13.19 -2.61 6.40
C TYR A 107 -12.59 -1.29 5.90
N SER A 108 -12.14 -0.42 6.81
CA SER A 108 -11.52 0.86 6.46
C SER A 108 -10.21 0.73 5.69
N TYR A 109 -9.51 -0.41 5.73
CA TYR A 109 -8.33 -0.64 4.88
C TYR A 109 -8.65 -0.58 3.39
N TYR A 110 -9.87 -0.96 3.00
CA TYR A 110 -10.28 -1.01 1.61
C TYR A 110 -10.49 0.38 1.00
N ILE A 111 -10.69 1.43 1.82
CA ILE A 111 -10.80 2.81 1.34
C ILE A 111 -9.51 3.25 0.62
N PRO A 112 -8.35 3.35 1.29
CA PRO A 112 -7.12 3.73 0.63
C PRO A 112 -6.64 2.69 -0.39
N GLN A 113 -6.90 1.39 -0.17
CA GLN A 113 -6.51 0.34 -1.13
C GLN A 113 -7.26 0.42 -2.47
N CYS A 114 -8.54 0.82 -2.48
CA CYS A 114 -9.30 1.02 -3.72
C CYS A 114 -8.98 2.35 -4.40
N ILE A 115 -8.70 3.41 -3.62
CA ILE A 115 -8.50 4.78 -4.13
C ILE A 115 -7.07 5.01 -4.61
N ALA A 116 -6.05 4.54 -3.89
CA ALA A 116 -4.65 4.79 -4.21
C ALA A 116 -4.24 4.36 -5.64
N PRO A 117 -4.60 3.15 -6.14
CA PRO A 117 -4.26 2.77 -7.50
C PRO A 117 -4.98 3.64 -8.55
N VAL A 118 -6.18 4.15 -8.28
CA VAL A 118 -6.85 5.10 -9.19
C VAL A 118 -6.06 6.40 -9.26
N VAL A 119 -5.67 6.97 -8.11
CA VAL A 119 -4.87 8.20 -8.06
C VAL A 119 -3.56 8.03 -8.82
N LEU A 120 -2.83 6.95 -8.59
CA LEU A 120 -1.57 6.66 -9.27
C LEU A 120 -1.74 6.48 -10.78
N LEU A 121 -2.80 5.78 -11.21
CA LEU A 121 -3.12 5.62 -12.63
C LEU A 121 -3.40 6.96 -13.31
N LEU A 122 -4.24 7.81 -12.70
CA LEU A 122 -4.54 9.15 -13.22
C LEU A 122 -3.27 10.03 -13.30
N THR A 123 -2.41 9.93 -12.29
CA THR A 123 -1.12 10.63 -12.23
C THR A 123 -0.23 10.23 -13.41
N ILE A 124 -0.11 8.93 -13.68
CA ILE A 124 0.70 8.42 -14.79
C ILE A 124 0.08 8.74 -16.15
N LEU A 125 -1.25 8.70 -16.28
CA LEU A 125 -1.93 9.11 -17.52
C LEU A 125 -1.72 10.60 -17.82
N GLY A 126 -1.71 11.45 -16.79
CA GLY A 126 -1.39 12.88 -16.89
C GLY A 126 0.07 13.17 -17.27
N MET A 127 1.00 12.30 -16.89
CA MET A 127 2.44 12.44 -17.18
C MET A 127 2.72 12.56 -18.69
N GLY A 128 3.49 13.59 -19.07
CA GLY A 128 3.98 13.80 -20.44
C GLY A 128 2.97 14.42 -21.40
N ARG A 129 1.83 14.91 -20.91
CA ARG A 129 0.92 15.75 -21.71
C ARG A 129 1.47 17.18 -21.78
N GLN A 130 1.27 17.85 -22.92
CA GLN A 130 1.60 19.27 -23.08
C GLN A 130 0.96 20.05 -21.94
N GLU A 131 1.76 20.89 -21.27
CA GLU A 131 1.32 21.74 -20.16
C GLU A 131 0.02 22.44 -20.55
N GLY A 132 -1.04 22.20 -19.77
CA GLY A 132 -2.35 22.84 -19.97
C GLY A 132 -3.46 21.98 -20.58
N ARG A 133 -3.21 20.75 -21.07
CA ARG A 133 -4.31 19.85 -21.48
C ARG A 133 -4.80 19.00 -20.29
N PRO A 134 -6.02 19.24 -19.76
CA PRO A 134 -6.54 18.44 -18.66
C PRO A 134 -6.78 17.00 -19.08
N LEU A 135 -6.63 16.06 -18.13
CA LEU A 135 -7.06 14.69 -18.30
C LEU A 135 -8.56 14.67 -18.59
N SER A 136 -9.00 13.87 -19.59
CA SER A 136 -10.42 13.79 -19.92
C SER A 136 -11.22 13.38 -18.69
N LYS A 137 -12.34 14.08 -18.45
CA LYS A 137 -13.20 13.89 -17.27
C LYS A 137 -13.64 12.43 -17.11
N GLY A 138 -13.73 11.68 -18.22
CA GLY A 138 -14.08 10.26 -18.21
C GLY A 138 -13.16 9.37 -17.36
N TRP A 139 -11.86 9.70 -17.24
CA TRP A 139 -10.96 8.91 -16.39
C TRP A 139 -11.28 9.04 -14.90
N TYR A 140 -11.81 10.18 -14.47
CA TYR A 140 -12.23 10.37 -13.08
C TYR A 140 -13.46 9.52 -12.72
N MET A 141 -14.18 8.96 -13.70
CA MET A 141 -15.25 8.00 -13.43
C MET A 141 -14.73 6.71 -12.78
N LEU A 142 -13.42 6.43 -12.80
CA LEU A 142 -12.82 5.30 -12.07
C LEU A 142 -12.98 5.41 -10.54
N PHE A 143 -13.27 6.59 -9.99
CA PHE A 143 -13.62 6.70 -8.57
C PHE A 143 -15.00 6.12 -8.23
N LEU A 144 -15.91 6.03 -9.22
CA LEU A 144 -17.24 5.44 -9.02
C LEU A 144 -17.19 3.93 -8.69
N PRO A 145 -16.54 3.07 -9.49
CA PRO A 145 -16.37 1.67 -9.13
C PRO A 145 -15.53 1.50 -7.85
N ALA A 146 -14.53 2.36 -7.59
CA ALA A 146 -13.81 2.34 -6.31
C ALA A 146 -14.75 2.58 -5.12
N ALA A 147 -15.64 3.57 -5.22
CA ALA A 147 -16.63 3.86 -4.18
C ALA A 147 -17.65 2.71 -4.02
N MET A 148 -18.11 2.11 -5.13
CA MET A 148 -19.00 0.95 -5.09
C MET A 148 -18.36 -0.23 -4.37
N LEU A 149 -17.08 -0.52 -4.64
CA LEU A 149 -16.34 -1.59 -3.95
C LEU A 149 -16.16 -1.29 -2.45
N ILE A 150 -15.90 -0.04 -2.08
CA ILE A 150 -15.83 0.36 -0.67
C ILE A 150 -17.19 0.15 0.00
N ILE A 151 -18.28 0.59 -0.63
CA ILE A 151 -19.63 0.41 -0.09
C ILE A 151 -19.92 -1.08 0.10
N LEU A 152 -19.61 -1.92 -0.90
CA LEU A 152 -19.77 -3.38 -0.84
C LEU A 152 -19.07 -3.99 0.38
N VAL A 153 -17.88 -3.50 0.75
CA VAL A 153 -17.17 -3.95 1.96
C VAL A 153 -17.88 -3.47 3.23
N PHE A 154 -18.27 -2.20 3.29
CA PHE A 154 -18.91 -1.64 4.48
C PHE A 154 -20.32 -2.19 4.72
N THR A 155 -21.01 -2.64 3.68
CA THR A 155 -22.30 -3.31 3.78
C THR A 155 -22.17 -4.83 3.98
N ASN A 156 -20.96 -5.36 4.13
CA ASN A 156 -20.73 -6.80 4.19
C ASN A 156 -21.52 -7.49 5.30
N ASP A 157 -21.75 -6.83 6.44
CA ASP A 157 -22.55 -7.39 7.55
C ASP A 157 -24.02 -7.67 7.15
N LEU A 158 -24.51 -7.13 6.02
CA LEU A 158 -25.87 -7.37 5.51
C LEU A 158 -25.96 -8.58 4.56
N HIS A 159 -24.88 -8.91 3.86
CA HIS A 159 -24.94 -9.84 2.72
C HIS A 159 -23.84 -10.92 2.76
N GLU A 160 -22.77 -10.73 3.53
CA GLU A 160 -21.65 -11.66 3.71
C GLU A 160 -21.02 -12.13 2.38
N GLN A 161 -21.00 -11.24 1.38
CA GLN A 161 -20.53 -11.56 0.01
C GLN A 161 -19.06 -11.18 -0.23
N VAL A 162 -18.46 -10.40 0.68
CA VAL A 162 -17.02 -10.14 0.71
C VAL A 162 -16.36 -11.09 1.70
N PHE A 163 -16.91 -11.16 2.91
CA PHE A 163 -16.50 -12.08 3.97
C PHE A 163 -17.70 -12.78 4.57
N SER A 164 -17.63 -14.11 4.62
CA SER A 164 -18.58 -14.94 5.37
C SER A 164 -17.97 -15.38 6.69
N PHE A 165 -18.76 -15.34 7.76
CA PHE A 165 -18.29 -15.61 9.12
C PHE A 165 -18.82 -16.96 9.61
N ALA A 166 -17.93 -17.92 9.88
CA ALA A 166 -18.32 -19.32 10.15
C ALA A 166 -19.13 -19.49 11.45
N GLU A 167 -18.85 -18.66 12.45
CA GLU A 167 -19.53 -18.66 13.76
C GLU A 167 -20.40 -17.41 13.94
N GLY A 168 -20.77 -16.74 12.84
CA GLY A 168 -21.52 -15.48 12.86
C GLY A 168 -20.67 -14.24 13.17
N LEU A 169 -21.34 -13.08 13.27
CA LEU A 169 -20.67 -11.77 13.35
C LEU A 169 -19.82 -11.54 14.61
N GLU A 170 -20.12 -12.23 15.71
CA GLU A 170 -19.37 -12.14 16.97
C GLU A 170 -17.90 -12.56 16.73
N TYR A 171 -17.66 -13.70 16.08
CA TYR A 171 -16.30 -14.22 15.86
C TYR A 171 -15.65 -13.80 14.53
N SER A 172 -16.21 -12.79 13.88
CA SER A 172 -15.79 -12.29 12.55
C SER A 172 -14.30 -11.96 12.41
N ASN A 173 -13.64 -11.58 13.51
CA ASN A 173 -12.20 -11.26 13.52
C ASN A 173 -11.29 -12.50 13.63
N LYS A 174 -11.84 -13.68 13.91
CA LYS A 174 -11.08 -14.91 14.18
C LYS A 174 -11.23 -15.94 13.07
N ILE A 175 -12.46 -16.17 12.61
CA ILE A 175 -12.77 -17.21 11.63
C ILE A 175 -13.66 -16.61 10.54
N TYR A 176 -13.12 -16.51 9.33
CA TYR A 176 -13.83 -15.99 8.18
C TYR A 176 -13.36 -16.63 6.88
N LYS A 177 -14.20 -16.59 5.86
CA LYS A 177 -13.90 -17.07 4.51
C LYS A 177 -14.04 -15.93 3.51
N TRP A 178 -13.17 -15.95 2.50
CA TRP A 178 -13.25 -15.03 1.36
C TRP A 178 -14.32 -15.48 0.39
N GLU A 179 -15.22 -14.56 0.06
CA GLU A 179 -16.28 -14.79 -0.91
C GLU A 179 -16.02 -14.03 -2.21
N TRP A 180 -16.89 -14.16 -3.20
CA TRP A 180 -16.68 -13.62 -4.55
C TRP A 180 -16.41 -12.10 -4.56
N GLY A 181 -17.01 -11.33 -3.66
CA GLY A 181 -16.81 -9.88 -3.54
C GLY A 181 -15.37 -9.53 -3.17
N TYR A 182 -14.70 -10.36 -2.36
CA TYR A 182 -13.28 -10.18 -2.06
C TYR A 182 -12.41 -10.34 -3.31
N TYR A 183 -12.68 -11.38 -4.12
CA TYR A 183 -11.94 -11.60 -5.37
C TYR A 183 -12.18 -10.51 -6.42
N LEU A 184 -13.37 -9.88 -6.40
CA LEU A 184 -13.66 -8.71 -7.23
C LEU A 184 -12.77 -7.52 -6.85
N ILE A 185 -12.66 -7.22 -5.55
CA ILE A 185 -11.80 -6.14 -5.04
C ILE A 185 -10.32 -6.45 -5.32
N LEU A 186 -9.90 -7.70 -5.15
CA LEU A 186 -8.55 -8.14 -5.49
C LEU A 186 -8.25 -7.91 -6.97
N SER A 187 -9.17 -8.29 -7.86
CA SER A 187 -9.05 -8.10 -9.30
C SER A 187 -8.96 -6.62 -9.67
N TRP A 188 -9.73 -5.75 -9.00
CA TRP A 188 -9.65 -4.30 -9.14
C TRP A 188 -8.26 -3.77 -8.81
N MET A 189 -7.72 -4.11 -7.63
CA MET A 189 -6.39 -3.67 -7.20
C MET A 189 -5.30 -4.17 -8.16
N VAL A 190 -5.28 -5.47 -8.43
CA VAL A 190 -4.28 -6.10 -9.31
C VAL A 190 -4.35 -5.51 -10.72
N GLY A 191 -5.54 -5.37 -11.30
CA GLY A 191 -5.72 -4.83 -12.65
C GLY A 191 -5.22 -3.39 -12.78
N LEU A 192 -5.52 -2.52 -11.82
CA LEU A 192 -5.05 -1.13 -11.85
C LEU A 192 -3.55 -1.04 -11.65
N TYR A 193 -2.98 -1.78 -10.71
CA TYR A 193 -1.54 -1.76 -10.47
C TYR A 193 -0.72 -2.37 -11.62
N LEU A 194 -1.22 -3.42 -12.26
CA LEU A 194 -0.63 -3.93 -13.50
C LEU A 194 -0.69 -2.88 -14.61
N SER A 195 -1.82 -2.18 -14.76
CA SER A 195 -1.97 -1.09 -15.74
C SER A 195 -0.98 0.04 -15.49
N ILE A 196 -0.78 0.43 -14.22
CA ILE A 196 0.24 1.37 -13.78
C ILE A 196 1.63 0.90 -14.20
N GLY A 197 1.99 -0.35 -13.89
CA GLY A 197 3.30 -0.92 -14.23
C GLY A 197 3.56 -0.94 -15.74
N VAL A 198 2.56 -1.34 -16.54
CA VAL A 198 2.63 -1.32 -18.01
C VAL A 198 2.79 0.11 -18.54
N LEU A 199 2.02 1.07 -18.03
CA LEU A 199 2.13 2.47 -18.45
C LEU A 199 3.48 3.09 -18.09
N LEU A 200 4.00 2.80 -16.90
CA LEU A 200 5.34 3.22 -16.50
C LEU A 200 6.39 2.60 -17.41
N TYR A 201 6.28 1.32 -17.73
CA TYR A 201 7.21 0.63 -18.65
C TYR A 201 7.21 1.27 -20.05
N VAL A 202 6.03 1.56 -20.60
CA VAL A 202 5.85 2.17 -21.93
C VAL A 202 6.32 3.63 -21.95
N LYS A 203 5.95 4.43 -20.94
CA LYS A 203 6.32 5.86 -20.86
C LYS A 203 7.78 6.09 -20.43
N CYS A 204 8.44 5.11 -19.82
CA CYS A 204 9.83 5.25 -19.42
C CYS A 204 10.76 5.26 -20.64
N ARG A 205 11.29 6.45 -20.95
CA ARG A 205 12.22 6.69 -22.07
C ARG A 205 13.64 6.17 -21.81
N ILE A 206 13.99 5.93 -20.54
CA ILE A 206 15.34 5.51 -20.15
C ILE A 206 15.43 3.98 -20.16
N SER A 207 16.18 3.43 -21.12
CA SER A 207 16.36 1.98 -21.31
C SER A 207 16.94 1.27 -20.08
N TRP A 208 17.72 1.98 -19.25
CA TRP A 208 18.26 1.45 -17.99
C TRP A 208 17.20 1.24 -16.90
N CYS A 209 16.20 2.14 -16.79
CA CYS A 209 15.07 1.96 -15.87
C CYS A 209 14.18 0.80 -16.32
N ARG A 210 14.01 0.64 -17.65
CA ARG A 210 13.28 -0.49 -18.24
C ARG A 210 13.89 -1.85 -17.90
N LYS A 211 15.23 -1.94 -17.88
CA LYS A 211 15.97 -3.15 -17.45
C LYS A 211 15.85 -3.46 -15.95
N LYS A 212 15.35 -2.53 -15.13
CA LYS A 212 15.12 -2.70 -13.69
C LYS A 212 13.65 -2.84 -13.30
N ALA A 213 12.73 -2.79 -14.28
CA ALA A 213 11.29 -2.91 -14.05
C ALA A 213 10.85 -4.27 -13.45
N TRP A 214 11.73 -5.28 -13.45
CA TRP A 214 11.47 -6.60 -12.84
C TRP A 214 11.74 -6.64 -11.34
N ILE A 215 12.44 -5.65 -10.77
CA ILE A 215 12.85 -5.64 -9.35
C ILE A 215 11.63 -5.73 -8.41
N PRO A 216 10.53 -4.96 -8.61
CA PRO A 216 9.33 -5.09 -7.77
C PRO A 216 8.66 -6.48 -7.86
N LEU A 217 8.73 -7.13 -9.03
CA LEU A 217 8.12 -8.46 -9.27
C LEU A 217 8.87 -9.60 -8.56
N VAL A 218 10.17 -9.44 -8.32
CA VAL A 218 10.97 -10.45 -7.59
C VAL A 218 10.74 -10.38 -6.08
N TYR A 219 10.49 -9.19 -5.53
CA TYR A 219 10.14 -9.04 -4.11
C TYR A 219 8.70 -9.51 -3.78
N ALA A 220 7.80 -9.56 -4.77
CA ALA A 220 6.45 -10.10 -4.60
C ALA A 220 6.38 -11.59 -4.21
N LYS A 221 7.51 -12.33 -4.31
CA LYS A 221 7.61 -13.76 -3.96
C LYS A 221 7.84 -14.04 -2.46
N LEU A 222 7.97 -13.04 -1.60
CA LEU A 222 8.11 -13.25 -0.15
C LEU A 222 6.74 -13.38 0.54
N THR A 223 6.42 -14.62 0.94
CA THR A 223 5.38 -15.12 1.89
C THR A 223 4.01 -14.41 2.00
N PRO A 224 2.88 -15.14 2.01
CA PRO A 224 1.52 -14.58 2.01
C PRO A 224 1.21 -13.53 3.11
N GLN A 225 1.76 -13.71 4.32
CA GLN A 225 1.57 -12.79 5.44
C GLN A 225 2.24 -11.42 5.20
N CYS A 226 3.28 -11.39 4.37
CA CYS A 226 4.00 -10.17 3.99
C CYS A 226 3.31 -9.45 2.81
N GLN A 227 2.45 -10.13 2.02
CA GLN A 227 1.82 -9.55 0.83
C GLN A 227 0.81 -8.44 1.14
N ILE A 228 0.10 -8.49 2.27
CA ILE A 228 -0.81 -7.42 2.69
C ILE A 228 -0.04 -6.13 3.04
N ASN A 229 1.23 -6.26 3.48
CA ASN A 229 2.13 -5.13 3.73
C ASN A 229 2.94 -4.71 2.49
N LEU A 230 3.26 -5.65 1.59
CA LEU A 230 4.07 -5.41 0.40
C LEU A 230 3.29 -4.78 -0.75
N VAL A 231 2.01 -5.09 -0.95
CA VAL A 231 1.20 -4.49 -2.04
C VAL A 231 1.11 -2.97 -1.89
N LEU A 232 1.22 -2.47 -0.65
CA LEU A 232 1.20 -1.04 -0.37
C LEU A 232 2.55 -0.35 -0.58
N ILE A 233 3.67 -1.07 -0.39
CA ILE A 233 5.01 -0.45 -0.44
C ILE A 233 5.69 -0.65 -1.81
N ASN A 234 5.43 -1.75 -2.51
CA ASN A 234 6.21 -2.15 -3.69
C ASN A 234 5.68 -1.69 -5.05
N ILE A 235 4.55 -0.97 -5.10
CA ILE A 235 4.02 -0.49 -6.40
C ILE A 235 4.45 0.95 -6.68
N THR A 236 5.19 1.56 -5.75
CA THR A 236 5.77 2.91 -5.92
C THR A 236 7.25 3.04 -5.52
N MET A 237 7.92 1.97 -5.07
CA MET A 237 9.39 1.89 -4.99
C MET A 237 9.97 1.21 -6.23
#